data_AF-A0A645I5S0-F1
#
_entry.id   AF-A0A645I5S0-F1
#
_cell.length_a   1.000
_cell.length_b   1.000
_cell.length_c   1.000
_cell.angle_alpha   90.00
_cell.angle_beta   90.00
_cell.angle_gamma   90.00
#
_symmetry.space_group_name_H-M   'P 1'
#
loop_
_entity.id
_entity.type
_entity.pdbx_description
1 polymer ?
#
loop_
_entity_poly.entity_id
_entity_poly.type
_entity_poly.pdbx_seq_one_letter_code
_entity_poly.pdbx_strand_id
1 'polypeptide(L)'
;MWKIIIQSIKESKQFIDTIIREHDADAKRLGIMGSSMGAITAGGVMVENLDVKCLIGLNGTFAWQEAIKRNHMPTPSHENKQIVKSYDPANNGDKIKEKAILILHGVQDTSVPIETQRLFYDKVSPLYIENPSNLQLIEVANINHKITMGMIEDAVTWLKEHL
;
A
#
# COMPACT_ATOMS: atom_id res chain seq x y z
N MET A 1 7.49 9.64 -12.74
CA MET A 1 6.78 8.76 -11.79
C MET A 1 7.02 9.15 -10.33
N TRP A 2 8.24 9.03 -9.77
CA TRP A 2 8.49 9.31 -8.34
C TRP A 2 8.07 10.70 -7.85
N LYS A 3 8.26 11.74 -8.67
CA LYS A 3 7.79 13.10 -8.33
C LYS A 3 6.27 13.13 -8.07
N ILE A 4 5.49 12.39 -8.85
CA ILE A 4 4.02 12.32 -8.70
C ILE A 4 3.69 11.57 -7.40
N ILE A 5 4.27 10.38 -7.19
CA ILE A 5 4.07 9.59 -5.97
C ILE A 5 4.39 10.41 -4.71
N ILE A 6 5.56 11.05 -4.68
CA ILE A 6 6.00 11.88 -3.54
C ILE A 6 5.06 13.07 -3.33
N GLN A 7 4.64 13.74 -4.40
CA GLN A 7 3.72 14.86 -4.29
C GLN A 7 2.37 14.41 -3.72
N SER A 8 1.81 13.30 -4.22
CA SER A 8 0.55 12.74 -3.72
C SER A 8 0.64 12.30 -2.26
N ILE A 9 1.78 11.77 -1.81
CA ILE A 9 2.01 11.44 -0.39
C ILE A 9 2.00 12.71 0.47
N LYS A 10 2.63 13.79 0.00
CA LYS A 10 2.66 15.07 0.74
C LYS A 10 1.28 15.73 0.81
N GLU A 11 0.51 15.65 -0.27
CA GLU A 11 -0.83 16.23 -0.36
C GLU A 11 -1.89 15.43 0.40
N SER A 12 -1.65 14.13 0.65
CA SER A 12 -2.66 13.25 1.26
C SER A 12 -3.15 13.74 2.61
N LYS A 13 -2.30 14.38 3.41
CA LYS A 13 -2.70 14.94 4.70
C LYS A 13 -3.80 16.00 4.54
N GLN A 14 -3.67 16.89 3.56
CA GLN A 14 -4.67 17.92 3.30
C GLN A 14 -6.01 17.29 2.90
N PHE A 15 -6.00 16.23 2.09
CA PHE A 15 -7.22 15.51 1.73
C PHE A 15 -7.87 14.84 2.94
N ILE A 16 -7.08 14.14 3.78
CA ILE A 16 -7.56 13.50 5.01
C ILE A 16 -8.18 14.54 5.97
N ASP A 17 -7.46 15.63 6.22
CA ASP A 17 -7.95 16.69 7.11
C ASP A 17 -9.25 17.34 6.57
N THR A 18 -9.39 17.44 5.25
CA THR A 18 -10.58 18.01 4.59
C THR A 18 -11.78 17.08 4.71
N ILE A 19 -11.63 15.77 4.46
CA ILE A 19 -12.76 14.83 4.59
C ILE A 19 -13.26 14.71 6.03
N ILE A 20 -12.37 14.83 7.02
CA ILE A 20 -12.75 14.83 8.44
C ILE A 20 -13.54 16.10 8.77
N ARG A 21 -13.04 17.27 8.35
CA ARG A 21 -13.60 18.56 8.75
C ARG A 21 -14.88 18.92 7.99
N GLU A 22 -14.97 18.56 6.72
CA GLU A 22 -15.98 19.08 5.79
C GLU A 22 -16.97 18.03 5.29
N HIS A 23 -16.69 16.73 5.52
CA HIS A 23 -17.51 15.62 5.03
C HIS A 23 -17.85 14.58 6.10
N ASP A 24 -17.78 14.96 7.38
CA ASP A 24 -18.16 14.13 8.53
C ASP A 24 -17.48 12.75 8.58
N ALA A 25 -16.27 12.62 8.00
CA ALA A 25 -15.53 11.38 8.05
C ALA A 25 -15.05 11.10 9.49
N ASP A 26 -15.21 9.86 9.94
CA ASP A 26 -14.74 9.42 11.24
C ASP A 26 -13.21 9.33 11.25
N ALA A 27 -12.55 10.25 11.95
CA ALA A 27 -11.10 10.33 12.06
C ALA A 27 -10.45 9.06 12.64
N LYS A 28 -11.22 8.19 13.32
CA LYS A 28 -10.72 6.91 13.86
C LYS A 28 -10.85 5.75 12.89
N ARG A 29 -11.61 5.91 11.79
CA ARG A 29 -11.93 4.85 10.82
C ARG A 29 -11.53 5.26 9.40
N LEU A 30 -10.25 5.53 9.22
CA LEU A 30 -9.68 5.93 7.93
C LEU A 30 -9.00 4.76 7.22
N GLY A 31 -9.48 4.43 6.04
CA GLY A 31 -8.82 3.51 5.10
C GLY A 31 -8.25 4.24 3.90
N ILE A 32 -7.22 3.66 3.29
CA ILE A 32 -6.74 4.07 1.97
C ILE A 32 -6.62 2.87 1.05
N MET A 33 -6.96 3.05 -0.21
CA MET A 33 -6.79 2.03 -1.22
C MET A 33 -6.19 2.62 -2.49
N GLY A 34 -5.53 1.78 -3.27
CA GLY A 34 -5.03 2.19 -4.57
C GLY A 34 -4.73 1.00 -5.46
N SER A 35 -4.59 1.27 -6.76
CA SER A 35 -4.17 0.27 -7.75
C SER A 35 -2.92 0.70 -8.51
N SER A 36 -2.02 -0.24 -8.81
CA SER A 36 -0.80 0.02 -9.57
C SER A 36 0.05 1.12 -8.91
N MET A 37 0.42 2.18 -9.63
CA MET A 37 1.04 3.38 -9.07
C MET A 37 0.24 3.98 -7.89
N GLY A 38 -1.08 3.87 -7.91
CA GLY A 38 -1.95 4.29 -6.81
C GLY A 38 -1.78 3.42 -5.56
N ALA A 39 -1.59 2.10 -5.70
CA ALA A 39 -1.27 1.22 -4.57
C ALA A 39 0.08 1.60 -3.96
N ILE A 40 1.08 1.82 -4.80
CA ILE A 40 2.42 2.28 -4.38
C ILE A 40 2.29 3.59 -3.61
N THR A 41 1.53 4.55 -4.13
CA THR A 41 1.27 5.82 -3.46
C THR A 41 0.55 5.63 -2.12
N ALA A 42 -0.49 4.80 -2.07
CA ALA A 42 -1.25 4.50 -0.85
C ALA A 42 -0.37 3.90 0.25
N GLY A 43 0.61 3.05 -0.09
CA GLY A 43 1.61 2.56 0.86
C GLY A 43 2.43 3.68 1.49
N GLY A 44 2.88 4.65 0.68
CA GLY A 44 3.60 5.82 1.18
C GLY A 44 2.74 6.75 2.04
N VAL A 45 1.47 6.92 1.66
CA VAL A 45 0.49 7.69 2.45
C VAL A 45 0.28 7.05 3.82
N MET A 46 0.18 5.71 3.88
CA MET A 46 0.06 4.99 5.15
C MET A 46 1.29 5.19 6.07
N VAL A 47 2.49 5.25 5.49
CA VAL A 47 3.74 5.53 6.21
C VAL A 47 3.79 6.96 6.74
N GLU A 48 3.27 7.92 5.99
CA GLU A 48 3.26 9.34 6.38
C GLU A 48 2.15 9.67 7.38
N ASN A 49 0.97 9.05 7.24
CA ASN A 49 -0.23 9.40 7.99
C ASN A 49 -0.57 8.29 9.00
N LEU A 50 -0.25 8.52 10.28
CA LEU A 50 -0.43 7.53 11.33
C LEU A 50 -1.91 7.25 11.66
N ASP A 51 -2.81 8.19 11.35
CA ASP A 51 -4.25 8.05 11.57
C ASP A 51 -4.93 7.06 10.61
N VAL A 52 -4.33 6.78 9.45
CA VAL A 52 -4.82 5.76 8.50
C VAL A 52 -4.70 4.37 9.13
N LYS A 53 -5.81 3.68 9.33
CA LYS A 53 -5.88 2.38 10.00
C LYS A 53 -5.81 1.19 9.05
N CYS A 54 -6.20 1.38 7.78
CA CYS A 54 -6.32 0.30 6.81
C CYS A 54 -5.71 0.69 5.45
N LEU A 55 -5.00 -0.24 4.80
CA LEU A 55 -4.46 -0.14 3.44
C LEU A 55 -4.93 -1.32 2.60
N ILE A 56 -5.39 -1.02 1.38
CA ILE A 56 -5.63 -2.03 0.34
C ILE A 56 -4.79 -1.70 -0.90
N GLY A 57 -3.90 -2.60 -1.27
CA GLY A 57 -3.07 -2.49 -2.46
C GLY A 57 -3.47 -3.47 -3.56
N LEU A 58 -3.91 -2.95 -4.70
CA LEU A 58 -4.27 -3.74 -5.89
C LEU A 58 -3.13 -3.70 -6.93
N ASN A 59 -2.51 -4.83 -7.24
CA ASN A 59 -1.45 -4.95 -8.27
C ASN A 59 -0.33 -3.89 -8.11
N GLY A 60 0.13 -3.70 -6.88
CA GLY A 60 1.12 -2.69 -6.50
C GLY A 60 2.42 -3.27 -5.97
N THR A 61 3.23 -2.46 -5.30
CA THR A 61 4.37 -2.96 -4.54
C THR A 61 4.59 -2.14 -3.27
N PHE A 62 4.88 -2.83 -2.18
CA PHE A 62 5.20 -2.24 -0.87
C PHE A 62 6.64 -2.47 -0.42
N ALA A 63 7.46 -3.13 -1.25
CA ALA A 63 8.91 -3.23 -1.09
C ALA A 63 9.64 -2.43 -2.17
N TRP A 64 9.54 -1.09 -2.10
CA TRP A 64 9.97 -0.23 -3.21
C TRP A 64 11.45 -0.34 -3.51
N GLN A 65 12.32 -0.43 -2.50
CA GLN A 65 13.76 -0.59 -2.72
C GLN A 65 14.06 -1.89 -3.47
N GLU A 66 13.36 -2.98 -3.18
CA GLU A 66 13.53 -4.25 -3.88
C GLU A 66 12.96 -4.19 -5.30
N ALA A 67 11.82 -3.53 -5.49
CA ALA A 67 11.25 -3.30 -6.82
C ALA A 67 12.17 -2.45 -7.71
N ILE A 68 12.82 -1.42 -7.16
CA ILE A 68 13.82 -0.61 -7.86
C ILE A 68 15.05 -1.44 -8.22
N LYS A 69 15.60 -2.22 -7.27
CA LYS A 69 16.77 -3.09 -7.51
C LYS A 69 16.52 -4.12 -8.61
N ARG A 70 15.28 -4.62 -8.71
CA ARG A 70 14.84 -5.62 -9.70
C ARG A 70 14.38 -5.01 -11.02
N ASN A 71 14.48 -3.68 -11.19
CA ASN A 71 13.97 -2.95 -12.35
C ASN A 71 12.46 -3.10 -12.61
N HIS A 72 11.68 -3.47 -11.60
CA HIS A 72 10.21 -3.45 -11.66
C HIS A 72 9.67 -2.01 -11.52
N MET A 73 10.50 -1.12 -10.96
CA MET A 73 10.21 0.29 -10.80
C MET A 73 11.39 1.13 -11.29
N PRO A 74 11.17 2.30 -11.92
CA PRO A 74 12.24 3.17 -12.38
C PRO A 74 13.13 3.61 -11.21
N THR A 75 14.43 3.78 -11.47
CA THR A 75 15.36 4.34 -10.48
C THR A 75 15.00 5.81 -10.19
N PRO A 76 14.90 6.22 -8.91
CA PRO A 76 14.68 7.63 -8.58
C PRO A 76 15.89 8.50 -8.94
N SER A 77 15.64 9.79 -9.20
CA SER A 77 16.72 10.78 -9.33
C SER A 77 17.52 10.88 -8.02
N HIS A 78 18.76 11.39 -8.11
CA HIS A 78 19.62 11.56 -6.95
C HIS A 78 18.93 12.32 -5.80
N GLU A 79 18.24 13.42 -6.14
CA GLU A 79 17.47 14.26 -5.21
C GLU A 79 16.34 13.51 -4.50
N ASN A 80 15.65 12.60 -5.20
CA ASN A 80 14.51 11.88 -4.65
C ASN A 80 14.90 10.57 -3.96
N LYS A 81 16.13 10.09 -4.12
CA LYS A 81 16.56 8.76 -3.67
C LYS A 81 16.30 8.52 -2.19
N GLN A 82 16.63 9.50 -1.33
CA GLN A 82 16.42 9.37 0.12
C GLN A 82 14.94 9.48 0.49
N ILE A 83 14.19 10.36 -0.16
CA ILE A 83 12.76 10.55 0.07
C ILE A 83 11.97 9.28 -0.31
N VAL A 84 12.29 8.67 -1.45
CA VAL A 84 11.68 7.40 -1.86
C VAL A 84 12.00 6.30 -0.86
N LYS A 85 13.24 6.23 -0.37
CA LYS A 85 13.63 5.25 0.64
C LYS A 85 12.90 5.44 1.97
N SER A 86 12.68 6.69 2.40
CA SER A 86 12.00 6.99 3.67
C SER A 86 10.51 6.67 3.65
N TYR A 87 9.87 6.70 2.47
CA TYR A 87 8.45 6.36 2.32
C TYR A 87 8.18 4.88 2.01
N ASP A 88 9.20 4.08 1.76
CA ASP A 88 9.05 2.65 1.45
C ASP A 88 8.39 1.90 2.63
N PRO A 89 7.19 1.31 2.46
CA PRO A 89 6.51 0.59 3.54
C PRO A 89 7.35 -0.53 4.14
N ALA A 90 8.12 -1.26 3.31
CA ALA A 90 9.00 -2.33 3.78
C ALA A 90 10.07 -1.84 4.76
N ASN A 91 10.43 -0.55 4.77
CA ASN A 91 11.41 0.02 5.70
C ASN A 91 10.78 0.70 6.92
N ASN A 92 9.45 0.71 7.01
CA ASN A 92 8.70 1.45 8.02
C ASN A 92 7.82 0.52 8.88
N GLY A 93 8.31 -0.68 9.18
CA GLY A 93 7.60 -1.71 9.96
C GLY A 93 6.96 -1.17 11.25
N ASP A 94 7.68 -0.34 12.01
CA ASP A 94 7.16 0.26 13.25
C ASP A 94 5.93 1.15 13.06
N LYS A 95 5.79 1.77 11.89
CA LYS A 95 4.65 2.63 11.58
C LYS A 95 3.45 1.85 11.06
N ILE A 96 3.64 0.62 10.59
CA ILE A 96 2.60 -0.17 9.95
C ILE A 96 2.13 -1.37 10.76
N LYS A 97 2.91 -1.87 11.73
CA LYS A 97 2.66 -3.11 12.50
C LYS A 97 1.29 -3.23 13.18
N GLU A 98 0.60 -2.13 13.43
CA GLU A 98 -0.75 -2.12 14.04
C GLU A 98 -1.87 -1.85 13.02
N LYS A 99 -1.52 -1.58 11.77
CA LYS A 99 -2.46 -1.21 10.70
C LYS A 99 -2.90 -2.46 9.93
N ALA A 100 -4.17 -2.49 9.51
CA ALA A 100 -4.69 -3.53 8.64
C ALA A 100 -4.16 -3.36 7.21
N ILE A 101 -3.54 -4.38 6.62
CA ILE A 101 -3.00 -4.36 5.26
C ILE A 101 -3.52 -5.55 4.46
N LEU A 102 -4.25 -5.26 3.39
CA LEU A 102 -4.63 -6.22 2.37
C LEU A 102 -3.85 -5.98 1.08
N ILE A 103 -3.26 -7.05 0.56
CA ILE A 103 -2.60 -7.08 -0.74
C ILE A 103 -3.41 -7.99 -1.66
N LEU A 104 -3.84 -7.45 -2.80
CA LEU A 104 -4.56 -8.16 -3.85
C LEU A 104 -3.73 -8.08 -5.13
N HIS A 105 -3.23 -9.21 -5.63
CA HIS A 105 -2.28 -9.16 -6.75
C HIS A 105 -2.48 -10.31 -7.75
N GLY A 106 -2.55 -9.97 -9.04
CA GLY A 106 -2.55 -10.95 -10.12
C GLY A 106 -1.22 -11.71 -10.24
N VAL A 107 -1.25 -13.04 -10.19
CA VAL A 107 -0.02 -13.86 -10.24
C VAL A 107 0.76 -13.68 -11.54
N GLN A 108 0.07 -13.35 -12.63
CA GLN A 108 0.68 -13.16 -13.96
C GLN A 108 0.91 -11.68 -14.28
N ASP A 109 0.96 -10.80 -13.27
CA ASP A 109 1.22 -9.39 -13.47
C ASP A 109 2.64 -9.18 -14.04
N THR A 110 2.68 -8.76 -15.30
CA THR A 110 3.91 -8.47 -16.06
C THR A 110 4.34 -7.01 -15.95
N SER A 111 3.49 -6.13 -15.42
CA SER A 111 3.76 -4.70 -15.26
C SER A 111 4.40 -4.41 -13.90
N VAL A 112 3.84 -4.98 -12.84
CA VAL A 112 4.39 -4.92 -11.49
C VAL A 112 4.43 -6.36 -10.95
N PRO A 113 5.56 -7.07 -11.13
CA PRO A 113 5.64 -8.48 -10.73
C PRO A 113 5.41 -8.69 -9.22
N ILE A 114 4.60 -9.70 -8.91
CA ILE A 114 4.07 -10.02 -7.57
C ILE A 114 5.18 -10.34 -6.55
N GLU A 115 6.37 -10.71 -6.99
CA GLU A 115 7.50 -11.11 -6.13
C GLU A 115 7.85 -10.01 -5.13
N THR A 116 7.68 -8.74 -5.50
CA THR A 116 7.97 -7.63 -4.59
C THR A 116 6.91 -7.45 -3.49
N GLN A 117 5.67 -7.88 -3.74
CA GLN A 117 4.66 -7.97 -2.67
C GLN A 117 4.87 -9.16 -1.77
N ARG A 118 5.25 -10.33 -2.31
CA ARG A 118 5.64 -11.50 -1.50
C ARG A 118 6.79 -11.14 -0.56
N LEU A 119 7.83 -10.48 -1.07
CA LEU A 119 8.95 -10.00 -0.25
C LEU A 119 8.52 -9.03 0.85
N PHE A 120 7.59 -8.11 0.56
CA PHE A 120 7.03 -7.24 1.59
C PHE A 120 6.28 -8.04 2.64
N TYR A 121 5.37 -8.91 2.22
CA TYR A 121 4.54 -9.74 3.09
C TYR A 121 5.40 -10.58 4.03
N ASP A 122 6.38 -11.31 3.49
CA ASP A 122 7.31 -12.15 4.27
C ASP A 122 8.10 -11.31 5.28
N LYS A 123 8.53 -10.11 4.89
CA LYS A 123 9.31 -9.21 5.75
C LYS A 123 8.50 -8.70 6.94
N VAL A 124 7.22 -8.37 6.73
CA VAL A 124 6.40 -7.73 7.77
C VAL A 124 5.56 -8.71 8.56
N SER A 125 5.31 -9.92 8.05
CA SER A 125 4.51 -10.96 8.74
C SER A 125 4.93 -11.23 10.19
N PRO A 126 6.22 -11.26 10.57
CA PRO A 126 6.63 -11.41 11.97
C PRO A 126 6.13 -10.29 12.90
N LEU A 127 5.78 -9.11 12.38
CA LEU A 127 5.25 -7.99 13.16
C LEU A 127 3.76 -8.17 13.53
N TYR A 128 3.07 -9.11 12.88
CA TYR A 128 1.62 -9.32 13.00
C TYR A 128 1.26 -10.58 13.80
N ILE A 129 2.22 -11.20 14.51
CA ILE A 129 1.99 -12.44 15.27
C ILE A 129 0.82 -12.32 16.26
N GLU A 130 0.68 -11.17 16.93
CA GLU A 130 -0.39 -10.93 17.90
C GLU A 130 -1.75 -10.67 17.24
N ASN A 131 -1.77 -10.17 16.00
CA ASN A 131 -3.00 -9.83 15.27
C ASN A 131 -2.87 -10.27 13.80
N PRO A 132 -2.80 -11.59 13.53
CA PRO A 132 -2.50 -12.09 12.18
C PRO A 132 -3.61 -11.74 11.17
N SER A 133 -4.85 -11.50 11.64
CA SER A 133 -5.95 -11.04 10.80
C SER A 133 -5.72 -9.65 10.20
N ASN A 134 -4.80 -8.83 10.72
CA ASN A 134 -4.52 -7.50 10.19
C ASN A 134 -3.56 -7.51 8.98
N LEU A 135 -3.08 -8.67 8.52
CA LEU A 135 -2.22 -8.76 7.34
C LEU A 135 -2.69 -9.90 6.44
N GLN A 136 -2.98 -9.60 5.19
CA GLN A 136 -3.39 -10.63 4.22
C GLN A 136 -2.81 -10.35 2.83
N LEU A 137 -2.32 -11.42 2.18
CA LEU A 137 -1.96 -11.45 0.78
C LEU A 137 -2.88 -12.42 0.05
N ILE A 138 -3.63 -11.91 -0.92
CA ILE A 138 -4.48 -12.69 -1.81
C ILE A 138 -3.88 -12.64 -3.22
N GLU A 139 -3.47 -13.81 -3.69
CA GLU A 139 -2.92 -13.99 -5.03
C GLU A 139 -4.02 -14.47 -5.99
N VAL A 140 -4.24 -13.75 -7.07
CA VAL A 140 -5.31 -14.05 -8.02
C VAL A 140 -4.73 -14.72 -9.26
N ALA A 141 -5.01 -16.02 -9.40
CA ALA A 141 -4.51 -16.84 -10.50
C ALA A 141 -5.05 -16.36 -11.87
N ASN A 142 -4.26 -16.54 -12.93
CA ASN A 142 -4.62 -16.21 -14.32
C ASN A 142 -4.99 -14.74 -14.57
N ILE A 143 -4.57 -13.84 -13.67
CA ILE A 143 -4.78 -12.40 -13.80
C ILE A 143 -3.42 -11.72 -13.96
N ASN A 144 -3.31 -10.91 -15.02
CA ASN A 144 -2.20 -9.98 -15.25
C ASN A 144 -2.50 -8.65 -14.52
N HIS A 145 -2.08 -7.49 -15.04
CA HIS A 145 -2.30 -6.18 -14.42
C HIS A 145 -3.75 -5.68 -14.56
N LYS A 146 -4.71 -6.37 -13.91
CA LYS A 146 -6.15 -6.04 -13.95
C LYS A 146 -6.80 -6.18 -12.58
N ILE A 147 -7.82 -5.36 -12.34
CA ILE A 147 -8.69 -5.46 -11.17
C ILE A 147 -9.90 -6.32 -11.55
N THR A 148 -10.21 -7.33 -10.76
CA THR A 148 -11.40 -8.18 -10.93
C THR A 148 -12.52 -7.75 -10.00
N MET A 149 -13.75 -8.20 -10.25
CA MET A 149 -14.85 -7.97 -9.31
C MET A 149 -14.57 -8.62 -7.95
N GLY A 150 -14.05 -9.84 -7.93
CA GLY A 150 -13.67 -10.53 -6.69
C GLY A 150 -12.66 -9.75 -5.84
N MET A 151 -11.66 -9.13 -6.46
CA MET A 151 -10.73 -8.25 -5.75
C MET A 151 -11.45 -7.06 -5.07
N ILE A 152 -12.46 -6.50 -5.71
CA ILE A 152 -13.25 -5.40 -5.12
C ILE A 152 -14.16 -5.92 -3.99
N GLU A 153 -14.73 -7.11 -4.13
CA GLU A 153 -15.53 -7.76 -3.08
C GLU A 153 -14.68 -8.08 -1.84
N ASP A 154 -13.47 -8.59 -2.04
CA ASP A 154 -12.49 -8.83 -0.97
C ASP A 154 -12.10 -7.51 -0.28
N ALA A 155 -11.84 -6.45 -1.05
CA ALA A 155 -11.53 -5.13 -0.53
C ALA A 155 -12.68 -4.55 0.33
N VAL A 156 -13.93 -4.70 -0.11
CA VAL A 156 -15.10 -4.25 0.67
C VAL A 156 -15.26 -5.06 1.95
N THR A 157 -15.05 -6.37 1.89
CA THR A 157 -15.13 -7.26 3.06
C THR A 157 -14.07 -6.87 4.09
N TRP A 158 -12.84 -6.68 3.65
CA TRP A 158 -11.75 -6.21 4.48
C TRP A 158 -12.04 -4.87 5.17
N LEU A 159 -12.59 -3.90 4.45
CA LEU A 159 -12.96 -2.60 5.04
C LEU A 159 -14.03 -2.75 6.12
N LYS A 160 -15.02 -3.65 5.94
CA LYS A 160 -16.07 -3.89 6.94
C LYS A 160 -15.54 -4.53 8.22
N GLU A 161 -14.48 -5.33 8.13
CA GLU A 161 -13.90 -6.05 9.27
C GLU A 161 -12.88 -5.20 10.04
N HIS A 162 -12.19 -4.29 9.35
CA HIS A 162 -11.04 -3.56 9.90
C HIS A 162 -11.24 -2.04 10.06
N LEU A 163 -12.41 -1.48 9.69
CA LEU A 163 -12.79 -0.08 9.94
C LEU A 163 -14.16 0.05 10.60
#